data_AF-A0A8T4XRM3-F1
#
_entry.id   AF-A0A8T4XRM3-F1
#
_cell.length_a   1.000
_cell.length_b   1.000
_cell.length_c   1.000
_cell.angle_alpha   90.00
_cell.angle_beta   90.00
_cell.angle_gamma   90.00
#
_symmetry.space_group_name_H-M   'P 1'
#
loop_
_entity.id
_entity.type
_entity.pdbx_description
1 polymer ?
#
loop_
_entity_poly.entity_id
_entity_poly.type
_entity_poly.pdbx_seq_one_letter_code
_entity_poly.pdbx_strand_id
1 'polypeptide(L)'
;MPASRRRFFEAIERKEPDCVPITDLGLDPPIVEAITGERLEGFSMVAPSGRDLWETSIRGRQALARACLKLGFDAIPAVSDYSLASKEAVPKFVSATRFIDEWGRIMDARPETKTTWWVGGTLDTEEALLTLKTL
;
A
#
# COMPACT_ATOMS: atom_id res chain seq x y z
N MET A 1 -10.38 23.38 -13.35
CA MET A 1 -9.65 22.24 -12.74
C MET A 1 -8.39 22.78 -12.08
N PRO A 2 -7.91 22.23 -10.95
CA PRO A 2 -6.59 22.56 -10.41
C PRO A 2 -5.50 22.35 -11.48
N ALA A 3 -4.44 23.16 -11.46
CA ALA A 3 -3.36 23.12 -12.45
C ALA A 3 -2.77 21.69 -12.57
N SER A 4 -2.46 21.08 -11.43
CA SER A 4 -1.96 19.70 -11.34
C SER A 4 -2.86 18.66 -12.02
N ARG A 5 -4.18 18.74 -11.76
CA ARG A 5 -5.15 17.84 -12.39
C ARG A 5 -5.17 18.03 -13.91
N ARG A 6 -5.15 19.28 -14.36
CA ARG A 6 -5.15 19.62 -15.79
C ARG A 6 -3.91 19.02 -16.48
N ARG A 7 -2.71 19.24 -15.92
CA ARG A 7 -1.44 18.70 -16.47
C ARG A 7 -1.46 17.19 -16.63
N PHE A 8 -1.90 16.48 -15.59
CA PHE A 8 -1.93 15.03 -15.59
C PHE A 8 -2.82 14.48 -16.71
N PHE A 9 -4.03 15.04 -16.87
CA PHE A 9 -4.94 14.62 -17.93
C PHE A 9 -4.49 15.07 -19.33
N GLU A 10 -3.92 16.28 -19.48
CA GLU A 10 -3.34 16.72 -20.74
C GLU A 10 -2.24 15.77 -21.22
N ALA A 11 -1.34 15.34 -20.32
CA ALA A 11 -0.30 14.37 -20.66
C ALA A 11 -0.86 12.99 -21.06
N ILE A 12 -1.84 12.45 -20.30
CA ILE A 12 -2.49 11.17 -20.62
C ILE A 12 -3.20 11.22 -21.98
N GLU A 13 -3.81 12.36 -22.30
CA GLU A 13 -4.50 12.60 -23.57
C GLU A 13 -3.54 12.98 -24.72
N ARG A 14 -2.21 12.89 -24.50
CA ARG A 14 -1.16 13.23 -25.48
C ARG A 14 -1.24 14.67 -25.98
N LYS A 15 -1.71 15.59 -25.13
CA LYS A 15 -1.63 17.04 -25.32
C LYS A 15 -0.32 17.58 -24.73
N GLU A 16 -0.07 18.87 -24.91
CA GLU A 16 1.10 19.56 -24.37
C GLU A 16 0.74 20.28 -23.06
N PRO A 17 1.08 19.72 -21.88
CA PRO A 17 0.90 20.42 -20.60
C PRO A 17 1.91 21.55 -20.43
N ASP A 18 1.64 22.48 -19.50
CA ASP A 18 2.55 23.59 -19.17
C ASP A 18 3.88 23.13 -18.53
N CYS A 19 3.91 21.92 -17.95
CA CYS A 19 5.13 21.19 -17.59
C CYS A 19 4.86 19.68 -17.51
N VAL A 20 5.92 18.87 -17.46
CA VAL A 20 5.82 17.41 -17.31
C VAL A 20 5.17 17.07 -15.96
N PRO A 21 4.04 16.35 -15.91
CA PRO A 21 3.42 15.99 -14.64
C PRO A 21 4.25 14.95 -13.89
N ILE A 22 4.31 15.09 -12.56
CA ILE A 22 5.09 14.21 -11.68
C ILE A 22 4.17 13.52 -10.67
N THR A 23 4.36 12.21 -10.53
CA THR A 23 3.81 11.39 -9.45
C THR A 23 4.80 10.27 -9.14
N ASP A 24 4.67 9.68 -7.96
CA ASP A 24 5.33 8.42 -7.61
C ASP A 24 4.35 7.24 -7.78
N LEU A 25 4.86 6.01 -7.81
CA LEU A 25 4.08 4.76 -7.77
C LEU A 25 3.64 4.39 -6.34
N GLY A 26 4.28 4.98 -5.34
CA GLY A 26 3.95 4.82 -3.93
C GLY A 26 5.09 5.30 -3.06
N LEU A 27 4.77 5.98 -1.96
CA LEU A 27 5.78 6.36 -0.98
C LEU A 27 5.79 5.35 0.15
N ASP A 28 6.97 4.82 0.47
CA ASP A 28 7.14 3.93 1.62
C ASP A 28 6.71 4.65 2.91
N PRO A 29 6.14 3.93 3.89
CA PRO A 29 5.68 4.53 5.14
C PRO A 29 6.71 5.45 5.81
N PRO A 30 8.01 5.10 5.93
CA PRO A 30 8.99 6.00 6.54
C PRO A 30 9.15 7.35 5.81
N ILE A 31 8.98 7.38 4.48
CA ILE A 31 9.02 8.62 3.69
C ILE A 31 7.74 9.43 3.94
N VAL A 32 6.59 8.76 3.98
CA VAL A 32 5.31 9.40 4.32
C VAL A 32 5.38 10.03 5.70
N GLU A 33 5.85 9.29 6.71
CA GLU A 33 6.04 9.80 8.08
C GLU A 33 6.94 11.04 8.13
N ALA A 34 8.04 11.03 7.37
CA ALA A 34 8.96 12.17 7.31
C ALA A 34 8.31 13.44 6.71
N ILE A 35 7.42 13.28 5.74
CA ILE A 35 6.72 14.40 5.08
C ILE A 35 5.51 14.88 5.89
N THR A 36 4.75 13.96 6.49
CA THR A 36 3.51 14.28 7.20
C THR A 36 3.76 14.66 8.65
N GLY A 37 4.78 14.09 9.30
CA GLY A 37 5.00 14.13 10.75
C GLY A 37 4.12 13.16 11.52
N GLU A 38 3.30 12.36 10.84
CA GLU A 38 2.40 11.38 11.45
C GLU A 38 3.11 10.03 11.54
N ARG A 39 2.98 9.32 12.66
CA ARG A 39 3.45 7.93 12.72
C ARG A 39 2.41 7.00 12.12
N LEU A 40 2.88 6.06 11.30
CA LEU A 40 2.05 5.05 10.67
C LEU A 40 2.26 3.70 11.36
N GLU A 41 1.17 2.94 11.47
CA GLU A 41 1.26 1.53 11.83
C GLU A 41 1.59 0.71 10.59
N GLY A 42 2.52 -0.22 10.78
CA GLY A 42 3.01 -1.05 9.69
C GLY A 42 4.04 -0.37 8.79
N PHE A 43 4.65 -1.22 7.97
CA PHE A 43 5.93 -0.93 7.37
C PHE A 43 5.97 -1.13 5.85
N SER A 44 4.84 -1.44 5.22
CA SER A 44 4.83 -1.90 3.84
C SER A 44 3.74 -1.28 3.00
N MET A 45 4.07 -1.02 1.74
CA MET A 45 3.10 -0.71 0.69
C MET A 45 2.34 -1.95 0.21
N VAL A 46 2.80 -3.18 0.52
CA VAL A 46 2.24 -4.42 -0.06
C VAL A 46 1.39 -5.26 0.90
N ALA A 47 1.27 -4.82 2.15
CA ALA A 47 0.29 -5.33 3.11
C ALA A 47 0.13 -4.35 4.28
N PRO A 48 -1.11 -4.13 4.77
CA PRO A 48 -1.29 -3.58 6.10
C PRO A 48 -0.76 -4.57 7.14
N SER A 49 -0.28 -4.03 8.26
CA SER A 49 0.17 -4.86 9.39
C SER A 49 -0.22 -4.17 10.69
N GLY A 50 -0.66 -4.94 11.67
CA GLY A 50 -1.22 -4.41 12.91
C GLY A 50 -2.37 -5.29 13.39
N ARG A 51 -3.10 -4.83 14.40
CA ARG A 51 -4.29 -5.56 14.90
C ARG A 51 -5.55 -5.20 14.13
N ASP A 52 -5.68 -3.94 13.73
CA ASP A 52 -6.80 -3.45 12.93
C ASP A 52 -6.30 -3.13 11.52
N LEU A 53 -6.35 -4.13 10.63
CA LEU A 53 -5.81 -4.02 9.28
C LEU A 53 -6.60 -3.02 8.43
N TRP A 54 -7.93 -2.98 8.57
CA TRP A 54 -8.78 -2.04 7.84
C TRP A 54 -8.42 -0.60 8.19
N GLU A 55 -8.39 -0.28 9.48
CA GLU A 55 -8.14 1.07 9.96
C GLU A 55 -6.73 1.55 9.59
N THR A 56 -5.74 0.66 9.77
CA THR A 56 -4.35 0.89 9.35
C THR A 56 -4.25 1.19 7.86
N SER A 57 -4.96 0.41 7.02
CA SER A 57 -4.99 0.60 5.56
C SER A 57 -5.53 1.97 5.18
N ILE A 58 -6.66 2.38 5.76
CA ILE A 58 -7.30 3.67 5.48
C ILE A 58 -6.43 4.82 5.96
N ARG A 59 -5.87 4.74 7.17
CA ARG A 59 -4.97 5.78 7.70
C ARG A 59 -3.72 5.93 6.87
N GLY A 60 -3.05 4.83 6.54
CA GLY A 60 -1.87 4.83 5.67
C GLY A 60 -2.18 5.49 4.32
N ARG A 61 -3.35 5.20 3.75
CA ARG A 61 -3.78 5.80 2.48
C ARG A 61 -4.01 7.31 2.58
N GLN A 62 -4.67 7.75 3.64
CA GLN A 62 -4.90 9.17 3.89
C GLN A 62 -3.58 9.93 4.11
N ALA A 63 -2.63 9.33 4.83
CA ALA A 63 -1.32 9.92 5.07
C ALA A 63 -0.49 10.01 3.77
N LEU A 64 -0.50 8.96 2.95
CA LEU A 64 0.12 8.98 1.62
C LEU A 64 -0.46 10.09 0.74
N ALA A 65 -1.79 10.23 0.72
CA ALA A 65 -2.47 11.30 -0.02
C ALA A 65 -2.01 12.68 0.46
N ARG A 66 -1.94 12.90 1.77
CA ARG A 66 -1.42 14.14 2.36
C ARG A 66 0.04 14.40 1.98
N ALA A 67 0.89 13.36 1.99
CA ALA A 67 2.29 13.48 1.61
C ALA A 67 2.44 13.89 0.13
N CYS A 68 1.71 13.23 -0.78
CA CYS A 68 1.72 13.56 -2.21
C CYS A 68 1.27 15.00 -2.47
N LEU A 69 0.23 15.46 -1.78
CA LEU A 69 -0.24 16.85 -1.86
C LEU A 69 0.81 17.84 -1.34
N LYS A 70 1.50 17.55 -0.24
CA LYS A 70 2.60 18.38 0.29
C LYS A 70 3.79 18.46 -0.67
N LEU A 71 4.10 17.37 -1.37
CA LEU A 71 5.17 17.32 -2.39
C LEU A 71 4.79 18.02 -3.70
N GLY A 72 3.53 18.43 -3.88
CA GLY A 72 3.06 19.06 -5.11
C GLY A 72 2.92 18.10 -6.29
N PHE A 73 2.74 16.80 -6.04
CA PHE A 73 2.51 15.83 -7.09
C PHE A 73 1.21 16.11 -7.85
N ASP A 74 1.24 15.83 -9.16
CA ASP A 74 0.12 16.09 -10.05
C ASP A 74 -0.97 15.01 -9.98
N ALA A 75 -0.63 13.86 -9.40
CA ALA A 75 -1.55 12.78 -9.06
C ALA A 75 -1.18 12.15 -7.72
N ILE A 76 -2.17 11.50 -7.11
CA ILE A 76 -1.97 10.62 -5.96
C ILE A 76 -2.05 9.20 -6.53
N PRO A 77 -1.02 8.35 -6.34
CA PRO A 77 -1.01 7.01 -6.92
C PRO A 77 -2.24 6.25 -6.46
N ALA A 78 -2.95 5.61 -7.38
CA ALA A 78 -3.94 4.60 -7.03
C ALA A 78 -3.16 3.38 -6.54
N VAL A 79 -3.12 3.19 -5.22
CA VAL A 79 -2.42 2.04 -4.64
C VAL A 79 -3.19 0.77 -5.00
N SER A 80 -2.46 -0.29 -5.32
CA SER A 80 -3.01 -1.63 -5.49
C SER A 80 -3.76 -2.06 -4.23
N ASP A 81 -4.84 -2.80 -4.42
CA ASP A 81 -5.53 -3.61 -3.42
C ASP A 81 -4.63 -4.32 -2.38
N TYR A 82 -3.39 -4.66 -2.70
CA TYR A 82 -2.41 -5.26 -1.77
C TYR A 82 -2.18 -4.46 -0.48
N SER A 83 -2.36 -3.15 -0.48
CA SER A 83 -2.19 -2.31 0.73
C SER A 83 -3.48 -2.09 1.51
N LEU A 84 -4.58 -2.72 1.09
CA LEU A 84 -5.87 -2.64 1.73
C LEU A 84 -6.18 -3.97 2.42
N ALA A 85 -7.06 -3.93 3.41
CA ALA A 85 -7.64 -5.13 4.00
C ALA A 85 -9.15 -4.99 3.94
N SER A 86 -9.91 -6.09 3.89
CA SER A 86 -11.35 -6.04 4.20
C SER A 86 -11.61 -5.66 5.67
N LYS A 87 -12.82 -5.18 5.98
CA LYS A 87 -13.21 -4.86 7.37
C LYS A 87 -13.26 -6.09 8.25
N GLU A 88 -13.55 -7.22 7.63
CA GLU A 88 -13.69 -8.53 8.25
C GLU A 88 -12.33 -9.26 8.34
N ALA A 89 -11.28 -8.72 7.72
CA ALA A 89 -9.94 -9.30 7.75
C ALA A 89 -9.38 -9.30 9.18
N VAL A 90 -9.13 -10.50 9.70
CA VAL A 90 -8.43 -10.70 10.97
C VAL A 90 -7.10 -11.40 10.70
N PRO A 91 -5.95 -10.75 10.92
CA PRO A 91 -4.66 -11.37 10.70
C PRO A 91 -4.45 -12.53 11.66
N LYS A 92 -4.01 -13.68 11.15
CA LYS A 92 -3.63 -14.81 11.99
C LYS A 92 -2.13 -14.77 12.26
N PHE A 93 -1.74 -14.29 13.44
CA PHE A 93 -0.34 -14.26 13.84
C PHE A 93 0.22 -15.68 14.02
N VAL A 94 1.37 -15.94 13.40
CA VAL A 94 2.13 -17.20 13.54
C VAL A 94 3.37 -17.01 14.42
N SER A 95 3.80 -15.76 14.62
CA SER A 95 4.83 -15.37 15.58
C SER A 95 4.67 -13.89 15.96
N ALA A 96 5.62 -13.33 16.71
CA ALA A 96 5.61 -11.91 17.08
C ALA A 96 5.69 -10.96 15.87
N THR A 97 6.40 -11.35 14.81
CA THR A 97 6.59 -10.51 13.60
C THR A 97 5.84 -11.04 12.39
N ARG A 98 5.40 -12.31 12.41
CA ARG A 98 4.78 -12.96 11.26
C ARG A 98 3.29 -13.17 11.43
N PHE A 99 2.54 -12.91 10.36
CA PHE A 99 1.10 -13.11 10.30
C PHE A 99 0.67 -13.60 8.92
N ILE A 100 -0.46 -14.30 8.88
CA ILE A 100 -1.16 -14.66 7.66
C ILE A 100 -2.21 -13.59 7.40
N ASP A 101 -2.15 -12.96 6.23
CA ASP A 101 -3.12 -11.95 5.80
C ASP A 101 -4.38 -12.55 5.17
N GLU A 102 -5.31 -11.69 4.73
CA GLU A 102 -6.60 -12.13 4.17
C GLU A 102 -6.47 -12.92 2.86
N TRP A 103 -5.34 -12.81 2.16
CA TRP A 103 -5.06 -13.57 0.95
C TRP A 103 -4.29 -14.87 1.24
N GLY A 104 -4.06 -15.19 2.52
CA GLY A 104 -3.32 -16.37 2.97
C GLY A 104 -1.80 -16.24 2.81
N ARG A 105 -1.27 -15.03 2.56
CA ARG A 105 0.17 -14.79 2.49
C ARG A 105 0.75 -14.71 3.89
N ILE A 106 1.88 -15.38 4.11
CA ILE A 106 2.68 -15.21 5.32
C ILE A 106 3.55 -13.97 5.13
N MET A 107 3.23 -12.95 5.92
CA MET A 107 3.91 -11.67 5.97
C MET A 107 4.85 -11.63 7.18
N ASP A 108 6.00 -10.96 7.08
CA ASP A 108 6.99 -10.76 8.15
C ASP A 108 7.29 -9.28 8.31
N ALA A 109 6.74 -8.66 9.36
CA ALA A 109 6.93 -7.25 9.69
C ALA A 109 8.24 -7.07 10.45
N ARG A 110 9.21 -6.42 9.81
CA ARG A 110 10.58 -6.23 10.31
C ARG A 110 10.81 -4.78 10.73
N PRO A 111 10.75 -4.46 12.05
CA PRO A 111 10.94 -3.10 12.53
C PRO A 111 12.32 -2.53 12.19
N GLU A 112 13.34 -3.39 12.10
CA GLU A 112 14.73 -3.01 11.83
C GLU A 112 14.92 -2.45 10.42
N THR A 113 14.23 -3.00 9.42
CA THR A 113 14.24 -2.46 8.05
C THR A 113 13.08 -1.53 7.78
N LYS A 114 12.13 -1.41 8.73
CA LYS A 114 10.83 -0.77 8.52
C LYS A 114 10.18 -1.29 7.23
N THR A 115 10.13 -2.61 7.08
CA THR A 115 9.47 -3.26 5.93
C THR A 115 8.66 -4.48 6.35
N THR A 116 7.51 -4.72 5.72
CA THR A 116 6.80 -6.01 5.82
C THR A 116 7.03 -6.81 4.55
N TRP A 117 7.68 -7.96 4.69
CA TRP A 117 8.06 -8.85 3.59
C TRP A 117 7.02 -9.94 3.41
N TRP A 118 6.70 -10.30 2.16
CA TRP A 118 6.03 -11.55 1.87
C TRP A 118 7.06 -12.69 1.89
N VAL A 119 6.89 -13.66 2.79
CA VAL A 119 7.90 -14.71 3.07
C VAL A 119 7.39 -16.14 2.88
N GLY A 120 6.13 -16.34 2.49
CA GLY A 120 5.52 -17.65 2.29
C GLY A 120 4.00 -17.54 2.17
N GLY A 121 3.25 -18.64 2.10
CA GLY A 121 1.79 -18.59 2.02
C GLY A 121 1.15 -19.78 1.33
N THR A 122 -0.13 -19.61 0.99
CA THR A 122 -1.11 -20.65 0.64
C THR A 122 -0.78 -21.53 -0.57
N LEU A 123 0.19 -21.16 -1.40
CA LEU A 123 0.49 -21.87 -2.65
C LEU A 123 1.97 -22.21 -2.70
N ASP A 124 2.33 -23.34 -2.10
CA ASP A 124 3.68 -23.89 -2.11
C ASP A 124 3.79 -25.21 -2.91
N THR A 125 2.66 -25.77 -3.34
CA THR A 125 2.56 -27.03 -4.08
C THR A 125 1.52 -26.95 -5.20
N GLU A 126 1.70 -27.79 -6.23
CA GLU A 126 0.72 -27.95 -7.32
C GLU A 126 -0.62 -28.45 -6.78
N GLU A 127 -0.59 -29.37 -5.81
CA GLU A 127 -1.77 -29.88 -5.13
C GLU A 127 -2.54 -28.75 -4.42
N ALA A 128 -1.85 -27.83 -3.73
CA ALA A 128 -2.49 -26.67 -3.11
C ALA A 128 -3.18 -25.77 -4.16
N LEU A 129 -2.55 -25.56 -5.32
CA LEU A 129 -3.15 -24.82 -6.43
C LEU A 129 -4.43 -25.49 -6.95
N LEU A 130 -4.43 -26.81 -7.12
CA LEU A 130 -5.57 -27.58 -7.62
C LEU A 130 -6.76 -27.63 -6.64
N THR A 131 -6.53 -27.33 -5.35
CA THR A 131 -7.59 -27.24 -4.34
C THR A 131 -8.30 -25.89 -4.29
N LEU A 132 -7.78 -24.86 -4.97
CA LEU A 132 -8.48 -23.58 -5.18
C LEU A 132 -9.61 -23.76 -6.21
N LYS A 133 -10.66 -24.49 -5.85
CA LYS A 133 -11.88 -24.57 -6.65
C LYS A 133 -12.78 -23.38 -6.32
N THR A 134 -12.97 -22.52 -7.33
CA THR A 134 -14.05 -21.53 -7.48
C THR A 134 -14.18 -20.49 -6.36
N LEU A 135 -13.52 -19.35 -6.56
CA LEU A 135 -14.08 -18.05 -6.16
C LEU A 135 -15.06 -17.57 -7.24
#